data_AF-A0AB74KXT0-F1
#
_entry.id   AF-A0AB74KXT0-F1
#
_cell.length_a   1.000
_cell.length_b   1.000
_cell.length_c   1.000
_cell.angle_alpha   90.00
_cell.angle_beta   90.00
_cell.angle_gamma   90.00
#
_symmetry.space_group_name_H-M   'P 1'
#
loop_
_entity.id
_entity.type
_entity.pdbx_description
1 polymer ?
#
loop_
_entity_poly.entity_id
_entity_poly.type
_entity_poly.pdbx_seq_one_letter_code
_entity_poly.pdbx_strand_id
1 'polypeptide(L)'
;MYLTEHFGLSLPAMVVWGLMMAFFFNAFLWIANAKRNNVLLMLSLVVFASYFTSDHLFSWFDNSSVYLSWAIYDVITLAVIFSCTYFIKGVKSPAFTYVIFVLCSNTILQLLMYYDLHITGNVSPWFLWDFYSFTVYLLDFTMIIALIVDRDILGLNALKNRFLRTGKSKQLQKQL
;
A
#
# COMPACT_ATOMS: atom_id res chain seq x y z
N MET A 1 -13.47 -18.14 -3.46
CA MET A 1 -12.37 -17.18 -3.71
C MET A 1 -11.09 -17.99 -3.67
N TYR A 2 -10.59 -18.40 -4.84
CA TYR A 2 -9.67 -19.54 -4.96
C TYR A 2 -8.40 -19.42 -4.09
N LEU A 3 -7.81 -18.22 -4.03
CA LEU A 3 -6.60 -17.97 -3.22
C LEU A 3 -6.88 -18.01 -1.72
N THR A 4 -8.03 -17.52 -1.27
CA THR A 4 -8.40 -17.52 0.16
C THR A 4 -8.69 -18.94 0.64
N GLU A 5 -9.26 -19.78 -0.22
CA GLU A 5 -9.54 -21.19 0.10
C GLU A 5 -8.26 -22.02 0.23
N HIS A 6 -7.21 -21.72 -0.55
CA HIS A 6 -5.96 -22.47 -0.53
C HIS A 6 -4.85 -21.86 0.34
N PHE A 7 -4.87 -20.54 0.55
CA PHE A 7 -3.79 -19.79 1.21
C PHE A 7 -4.28 -18.73 2.21
N GLY A 8 -5.51 -18.86 2.71
CA GLY A 8 -6.21 -17.82 3.47
C GLY A 8 -5.40 -17.14 4.58
N LEU A 9 -4.75 -17.92 5.46
CA LEU A 9 -3.93 -17.36 6.55
C LEU A 9 -2.46 -17.16 6.17
N SER A 10 -1.95 -17.88 5.17
CA SER A 10 -0.54 -17.84 4.82
C SER A 10 -0.16 -16.62 3.99
N LEU A 11 -1.05 -16.13 3.11
CA LEU A 11 -0.77 -14.95 2.28
C LEU A 11 -0.70 -13.65 3.10
N PRO A 12 -1.67 -13.33 3.99
CA PRO A 12 -1.57 -12.14 4.86
C PRO A 12 -0.32 -12.19 5.75
N ALA A 13 -0.04 -13.34 6.36
CA ALA A 13 1.16 -13.54 7.17
C ALA A 13 2.46 -13.33 6.37
N MET A 14 2.49 -13.78 5.11
CA MET A 14 3.63 -13.56 4.21
C MET A 14 3.83 -12.08 3.86
N VAL A 15 2.74 -11.32 3.68
CA VAL A 15 2.79 -9.87 3.45
C VAL A 15 3.36 -9.15 4.67
N VAL A 16 2.83 -9.42 5.87
CA VAL A 16 3.33 -8.81 7.12
C VAL A 16 4.81 -9.14 7.33
N TRP A 17 5.19 -10.40 7.11
CA TRP A 17 6.59 -10.84 7.19
C TRP A 17 7.48 -10.12 6.17
N GLY A 18 7.04 -9.99 4.92
CA GLY A 18 7.80 -9.28 3.89
C GLY A 18 7.99 -7.79 4.19
N LEU A 19 6.97 -7.14 4.74
CA LEU A 19 7.04 -5.75 5.21
C LEU A 19 8.00 -5.59 6.40
N MET A 20 7.97 -6.52 7.35
CA MET A 20 8.92 -6.57 8.46
C MET A 20 10.36 -6.67 7.95
N MET A 21 10.62 -7.56 6.99
CA MET A 21 11.95 -7.72 6.39
C MET A 21 12.39 -6.47 5.64
N ALA A 22 11.49 -5.81 4.91
CA ALA A 22 11.78 -4.55 4.24
C ALA A 22 12.14 -3.43 5.24
N PHE A 23 11.45 -3.36 6.38
CA PHE A 23 11.80 -2.44 7.46
C PHE A 23 13.19 -2.74 8.04
N PHE A 24 13.48 -3.99 8.43
CA PHE A 24 14.78 -4.35 8.98
C PHE A 24 15.93 -4.12 8.01
N PHE A 25 15.72 -4.40 6.73
CA PHE A 25 16.72 -4.12 5.70
C PHE A 25 17.04 -2.63 5.62
N ASN A 26 16.02 -1.77 5.60
CA ASN A 26 16.21 -0.32 5.58
C ASN A 26 16.84 0.21 6.89
N ALA A 27 16.46 -0.35 8.05
CA ALA A 27 17.08 -0.03 9.33
C ALA A 27 18.57 -0.40 9.35
N PHE A 28 18.91 -1.59 8.86
CA PHE A 28 20.29 -2.04 8.72
C PHE A 28 21.11 -1.11 7.83
N LEU A 29 20.62 -0.79 6.63
CA LEU A 29 21.31 0.13 5.71
C LEU A 29 21.51 1.53 6.31
N TRP A 30 20.57 1.98 7.14
CA TRP A 30 20.65 3.25 7.84
C TRP A 30 21.70 3.23 8.95
N ILE A 31 21.71 2.19 9.80
CA ILE A 31 22.69 1.99 10.88
C ILE A 31 24.11 1.84 10.32
N ALA A 32 24.27 1.07 9.25
CA ALA A 32 25.56 0.84 8.59
C ALA A 32 26.08 2.04 7.78
N ASN A 33 25.36 3.17 7.75
CA ASN A 33 25.65 4.34 6.92
C ASN A 33 25.76 4.05 5.41
N ALA A 34 25.26 2.92 4.93
CA ALA A 34 25.25 2.57 3.51
C ALA A 34 24.19 3.38 2.74
N LYS A 35 23.06 3.72 3.38
CA LYS A 35 21.97 4.50 2.78
C LYS A 35 21.20 5.33 3.82
N ARG A 36 21.41 6.65 3.81
CA ARG A 36 20.81 7.60 4.77
C ARG A 36 19.51 8.24 4.24
N ASN A 37 18.51 7.43 3.92
CA ASN A 37 17.19 7.93 3.54
C ASN A 37 16.18 7.80 4.68
N ASN A 38 16.01 8.90 5.44
CA ASN A 38 15.10 8.94 6.60
C ASN A 38 13.63 8.74 6.19
N VAL A 39 13.23 9.22 4.99
CA VAL A 39 11.86 9.05 4.48
C VAL A 39 11.58 7.58 4.19
N LEU A 40 12.53 6.88 3.57
CA LEU A 40 12.39 5.45 3.27
C LEU A 40 12.32 4.60 4.54
N LEU A 41 13.19 4.86 5.52
CA LEU A 41 13.18 4.16 6.80
C LEU A 41 11.84 4.35 7.51
N MET A 42 11.38 5.60 7.64
CA MET A 42 10.08 5.93 8.24
C MET A 42 8.94 5.25 7.48
N LEU A 43 8.97 5.27 6.15
CA LEU A 43 7.92 4.66 5.33
C LEU A 43 7.81 3.16 5.57
N SER A 44 8.95 2.46 5.58
CA SER A 44 8.98 1.02 5.85
C SER A 44 8.50 0.68 7.26
N LEU A 45 8.81 1.52 8.26
CA LEU A 45 8.35 1.34 9.64
C LEU A 45 6.84 1.53 9.77
N VAL A 46 6.29 2.63 9.23
CA VAL A 46 4.88 2.98 9.36
C VAL A 46 4.00 1.93 8.65
N VAL A 47 4.38 1.51 7.44
CA VAL A 47 3.63 0.49 6.70
C VAL A 47 3.67 -0.86 7.43
N PHE A 48 4.84 -1.29 7.90
CA PHE A 48 4.96 -2.52 8.69
C PHE A 48 4.09 -2.46 9.95
N ALA A 49 4.16 -1.38 10.73
CA ALA A 49 3.39 -1.22 11.95
C ALA A 49 1.87 -1.23 11.68
N SER A 50 1.42 -0.59 10.59
CA SER A 50 0.01 -0.62 10.17
C SER A 50 -0.46 -2.03 9.87
N TYR A 51 0.29 -2.78 9.04
CA TYR A 51 -0.13 -4.12 8.64
C TYR A 51 -0.06 -5.10 9.82
N PHE A 52 0.96 -4.99 10.67
CA PHE A 52 1.09 -5.79 11.88
C PHE A 52 -0.06 -5.54 12.87
N THR A 53 -0.42 -4.27 13.12
CA THR A 53 -1.53 -3.95 14.02
C THR A 53 -2.87 -4.34 13.44
N SER A 54 -3.10 -4.11 12.14
CA SER A 54 -4.34 -4.49 11.47
C SER A 54 -4.55 -6.01 11.41
N ASP A 55 -3.49 -6.82 11.33
CA ASP A 55 -3.63 -8.29 11.27
C ASP A 55 -3.84 -8.91 12.66
N HIS A 56 -3.08 -8.45 13.67
CA HIS A 56 -3.13 -9.05 15.02
C HIS A 56 -4.26 -8.49 15.91
N LEU A 57 -4.60 -7.19 15.80
CA LEU A 57 -5.64 -6.59 16.64
C LEU A 57 -7.08 -6.91 16.17
N PHE A 58 -7.25 -7.38 14.92
CA PHE A 58 -8.57 -7.64 14.35
C PHE A 58 -9.27 -8.87 14.92
N SER A 59 -8.52 -9.79 15.53
CA SER A 59 -9.11 -10.93 16.24
C SER A 59 -10.05 -10.52 17.39
N TRP A 60 -10.07 -9.23 17.79
CA TRP A 60 -10.84 -8.71 18.92
C TRP A 60 -12.10 -7.93 18.53
N PHE A 61 -12.25 -7.48 17.28
CA PHE A 61 -13.39 -6.68 16.84
C PHE A 61 -14.22 -7.43 15.78
N ASP A 62 -15.53 -7.41 15.98
CA ASP A 62 -16.55 -8.20 15.31
C ASP A 62 -16.39 -8.31 13.77
N ASN A 63 -16.52 -9.54 13.25
CA ASN A 63 -16.20 -9.94 11.86
C ASN A 63 -17.17 -9.41 10.80
N SER A 64 -18.16 -8.62 11.18
CA SER A 64 -19.25 -8.22 10.29
C SER A 64 -18.85 -7.17 9.26
N SER A 65 -17.68 -6.52 9.34
CA SER A 65 -17.28 -5.48 8.37
C SER A 65 -15.77 -5.40 8.11
N VAL A 66 -15.10 -6.55 8.03
CA VAL A 66 -13.64 -6.68 7.88
C VAL A 66 -13.07 -5.77 6.78
N TYR A 67 -13.67 -5.75 5.58
CA TYR A 67 -13.21 -4.95 4.46
C TYR A 67 -13.29 -3.43 4.70
N LEU A 68 -14.31 -2.96 5.42
CA LEU A 68 -14.45 -1.53 5.73
C LEU A 68 -13.36 -1.09 6.70
N SER A 69 -13.10 -1.90 7.71
CA SER A 69 -12.09 -1.57 8.71
C SER A 69 -10.69 -1.58 8.11
N TRP A 70 -10.35 -2.55 7.25
CA TRP A 70 -9.10 -2.51 6.49
C TRP A 70 -8.97 -1.20 5.69
N ALA A 71 -10.07 -0.73 5.08
CA ALA A 71 -10.05 0.50 4.28
C ALA A 71 -9.79 1.73 5.17
N ILE A 72 -10.36 1.75 6.37
CA ILE A 72 -10.10 2.79 7.38
C ILE A 72 -8.63 2.76 7.80
N TYR A 73 -8.04 1.58 8.03
CA TYR A 73 -6.63 1.46 8.38
C TYR A 73 -5.72 1.99 7.27
N ASP A 74 -5.98 1.64 6.01
CA ASP A 74 -5.21 2.17 4.87
C ASP A 74 -5.28 3.71 4.80
N VAL A 75 -6.46 4.29 5.04
CA VAL A 75 -6.65 5.75 5.09
C VAL A 75 -5.90 6.39 6.26
N ILE A 76 -5.97 5.79 7.44
CA ILE A 76 -5.20 6.25 8.62
C ILE A 76 -3.71 6.19 8.32
N THR A 77 -3.23 5.12 7.71
CA THR A 77 -1.82 4.93 7.36
C THR A 77 -1.35 5.92 6.32
N LEU A 78 -2.17 6.22 5.30
CA LEU A 78 -1.90 7.32 4.37
C LEU A 78 -1.78 8.66 5.11
N ALA A 79 -2.70 8.96 6.04
CA ALA A 79 -2.66 10.20 6.82
C ALA A 79 -1.38 10.30 7.68
N VAL A 80 -0.98 9.21 8.33
CA VAL A 80 0.28 9.13 9.09
C VAL A 80 1.49 9.33 8.18
N ILE A 81 1.53 8.68 7.02
CA ILE A 81 2.63 8.85 6.04
C ILE A 81 2.72 10.31 5.59
N PHE A 82 1.61 10.96 5.23
CA PHE A 82 1.63 12.36 4.84
C PHE A 82 2.07 13.29 5.99
N SER A 83 1.59 13.04 7.21
CA SER A 83 2.01 13.80 8.39
C SER A 83 3.51 13.66 8.65
N CYS A 84 4.02 12.42 8.73
CA CYS A 84 5.44 12.18 8.99
C CYS A 84 6.34 12.71 7.88
N THR A 85 5.94 12.58 6.60
CA THR A 85 6.73 13.14 5.48
C THR A 85 6.69 14.66 5.40
N TYR A 86 5.67 15.31 5.97
CA TYR A 86 5.67 16.76 6.13
C TYR A 86 6.72 17.21 7.16
N PHE A 87 6.87 16.48 8.27
CA PHE A 87 7.86 16.79 9.30
C PHE A 87 9.30 16.40 8.90
N ILE A 88 9.48 15.27 8.21
CA ILE A 88 10.80 14.79 7.77
C ILE A 88 11.17 15.51 6.48
N LYS A 89 12.02 16.55 6.60
CA LYS A 89 12.63 17.21 5.44
C LYS A 89 13.60 16.25 4.75
N GLY A 90 13.17 15.60 3.67
CA GLY A 90 13.98 14.64 2.91
C GLY A 90 13.52 14.45 1.47
N VAL A 91 14.41 13.94 0.62
CA VAL A 91 14.08 13.61 -0.77
C VAL A 91 13.14 12.41 -0.78
N LYS A 92 12.00 12.55 -1.47
CA LYS A 92 11.02 11.48 -1.59
C LYS A 92 11.63 10.31 -2.36
N SER A 93 11.64 9.15 -1.72
CA SER A 93 12.15 7.92 -2.31
C SER A 93 11.17 7.41 -3.40
N PRO A 94 11.65 6.69 -4.43
CA PRO A 94 10.75 6.02 -5.38
C PRO A 94 9.69 5.17 -4.68
N ALA A 95 10.05 4.47 -3.59
CA ALA A 95 9.14 3.64 -2.81
C ALA A 95 7.91 4.42 -2.27
N PHE A 96 8.06 5.72 -1.98
CA PHE A 96 6.96 6.57 -1.53
C PHE A 96 5.79 6.59 -2.50
N THR A 97 6.07 6.68 -3.81
CA THR A 97 5.01 6.68 -4.83
C THR A 97 4.30 5.33 -4.90
N TYR A 98 5.04 4.22 -4.76
CA TYR A 98 4.48 2.87 -4.81
C TYR A 98 3.60 2.60 -3.60
N VAL A 99 4.05 2.94 -2.39
CA VAL A 99 3.26 2.77 -1.17
C VAL A 99 1.94 3.52 -1.25
N ILE A 100 1.95 4.79 -1.67
CA ILE A 100 0.70 5.55 -1.84
C ILE A 100 -0.20 4.89 -2.88
N PHE A 101 0.35 4.51 -4.03
CA PHE A 101 -0.43 3.89 -5.10
C PHE A 101 -1.10 2.59 -4.65
N VAL A 102 -0.35 1.74 -3.94
CA VAL A 102 -0.83 0.45 -3.41
C VAL A 102 -1.92 0.69 -2.36
N LEU A 103 -1.65 1.51 -1.33
CA LEU A 103 -2.65 1.80 -0.29
C LEU A 103 -3.95 2.39 -0.88
N CYS A 104 -3.85 3.35 -1.81
CA CYS A 104 -5.04 3.91 -2.46
C CYS A 104 -5.82 2.86 -3.26
N SER A 105 -5.11 1.99 -4.00
CA SER A 105 -5.75 0.93 -4.79
C SER A 105 -6.42 -0.11 -3.89
N ASN A 106 -5.74 -0.49 -2.80
CA ASN A 106 -6.27 -1.40 -1.79
C ASN A 106 -7.53 -0.82 -1.12
N THR A 107 -7.52 0.45 -0.72
CA THR A 107 -8.70 1.12 -0.15
C THR A 107 -9.90 1.08 -1.12
N ILE A 108 -9.69 1.37 -2.41
CA ILE A 108 -10.77 1.33 -3.41
C ILE A 108 -11.34 -0.08 -3.53
N LEU A 109 -10.46 -1.09 -3.64
CA LEU A 109 -10.86 -2.49 -3.77
C LEU A 109 -11.63 -2.99 -2.53
N GLN A 110 -11.18 -2.62 -1.34
CA GLN A 110 -11.83 -2.98 -0.07
C GLN A 110 -13.20 -2.31 0.08
N LEU A 111 -13.35 -1.05 -0.33
CA LEU A 111 -14.66 -0.38 -0.36
C LEU A 111 -15.62 -1.01 -1.38
N LEU A 112 -15.12 -1.46 -2.53
CA LEU A 112 -15.93 -2.21 -3.51
C LEU A 112 -16.42 -3.55 -2.93
N MET A 113 -15.55 -4.29 -2.23
CA MET A 113 -15.93 -5.52 -1.52
C MET A 113 -16.97 -5.24 -0.43
N TYR A 114 -16.79 -4.19 0.36
CA TYR A 114 -17.75 -3.79 1.38
C TYR A 114 -19.11 -3.43 0.77
N TYR A 115 -19.12 -2.67 -0.32
CA TYR A 115 -20.35 -2.31 -1.03
C TYR A 115 -21.07 -3.56 -1.58
N ASP A 116 -20.34 -4.47 -2.22
CA ASP A 116 -20.91 -5.70 -2.79
C ASP A 116 -21.54 -6.58 -1.69
N LEU A 117 -20.81 -6.82 -0.61
CA LEU A 117 -21.26 -7.69 0.49
C LEU A 117 -22.40 -7.09 1.31
N HIS A 118 -22.34 -5.80 1.65
CA HIS A 118 -23.27 -5.20 2.63
C HIS A 118 -24.40 -4.38 2.01
N ILE A 119 -24.18 -3.74 0.87
CA ILE A 119 -25.20 -2.89 0.23
C ILE A 119 -25.98 -3.68 -0.80
N THR A 120 -25.29 -4.41 -1.68
CA THR A 120 -25.97 -5.26 -2.67
C THR A 120 -26.40 -6.60 -2.09
N GLY A 121 -25.81 -7.01 -0.96
CA GLY A 121 -26.16 -8.25 -0.26
C GLY A 121 -25.76 -9.50 -1.03
N ASN A 122 -24.74 -9.41 -1.90
CA ASN A 122 -24.29 -10.54 -2.68
C ASN A 122 -23.51 -11.51 -1.78
N VAL A 123 -23.98 -12.76 -1.71
CA VAL A 123 -23.37 -13.82 -0.88
C VAL A 123 -22.63 -14.87 -1.72
N SER A 124 -22.78 -14.81 -3.05
CA SER A 124 -22.13 -15.75 -3.96
C SER A 124 -20.83 -15.18 -4.51
N PRO A 125 -19.70 -15.92 -4.43
CA PRO A 125 -18.45 -15.49 -5.05
C PRO A 125 -18.62 -15.30 -6.55
N TRP A 126 -18.12 -14.18 -7.04
CA TRP A 126 -18.10 -13.85 -8.46
C TRP A 126 -16.81 -13.12 -8.81
N PHE A 127 -16.64 -12.76 -10.09
CA PHE A 127 -15.39 -12.24 -10.63
C PHE A 127 -14.72 -11.14 -9.77
N LEU A 128 -15.49 -10.22 -9.19
CA LEU A 128 -14.96 -9.15 -8.34
C LEU A 128 -14.16 -9.68 -7.14
N TRP A 129 -14.62 -10.78 -6.52
CA TRP A 129 -13.98 -11.33 -5.34
C TRP A 129 -12.63 -11.96 -5.70
N ASP A 130 -12.56 -12.75 -6.77
CA ASP A 130 -11.29 -13.32 -7.22
C ASP A 130 -10.32 -12.24 -7.70
N PHE A 131 -10.83 -11.22 -8.40
CA PHE A 131 -10.04 -10.06 -8.81
C PHE A 131 -9.48 -9.29 -7.61
N TYR A 132 -10.30 -9.06 -6.58
CA TYR A 132 -9.87 -8.44 -5.32
C TYR A 132 -8.75 -9.25 -4.68
N SER A 133 -8.95 -10.56 -4.47
CA SER A 133 -7.99 -11.43 -3.78
C SER A 133 -6.64 -11.39 -4.47
N PHE A 134 -6.63 -11.59 -5.78
CA PHE A 134 -5.39 -11.63 -6.54
C PHE A 134 -4.70 -10.27 -6.56
N THR A 135 -5.47 -9.19 -6.78
CA THR A 135 -4.91 -7.85 -6.98
C THR A 135 -4.32 -7.28 -5.69
N VAL A 136 -4.99 -7.43 -4.54
CA VAL A 136 -4.48 -6.91 -3.26
C VAL A 136 -3.14 -7.52 -2.92
N TYR A 137 -3.02 -8.86 -2.95
CA TYR A 137 -1.74 -9.51 -2.66
C TYR A 137 -0.65 -9.16 -3.69
N LEU A 138 -0.99 -9.07 -4.97
CA LEU A 138 -0.03 -8.65 -5.99
C LEU A 138 0.49 -7.23 -5.70
N LEU A 139 -0.39 -6.29 -5.37
CA LEU A 139 -0.02 -4.93 -5.04
C LEU A 139 0.85 -4.87 -3.77
N ASP A 140 0.52 -5.63 -2.73
CA ASP A 140 1.31 -5.71 -1.51
C ASP A 140 2.72 -6.24 -1.77
N PHE A 141 2.87 -7.28 -2.59
CA PHE A 141 4.18 -7.75 -3.01
C PHE A 141 4.96 -6.67 -3.78
N THR A 142 4.31 -5.93 -4.68
CA THR A 142 4.99 -4.82 -5.38
C THR A 142 5.45 -3.72 -4.42
N MET A 143 4.67 -3.43 -3.37
CA MET A 143 5.03 -2.48 -2.32
C MET A 143 6.26 -2.96 -1.53
N ILE A 144 6.30 -4.24 -1.13
CA ILE A 144 7.44 -4.83 -0.42
C ILE A 144 8.72 -4.72 -1.27
N ILE A 145 8.65 -5.12 -2.54
CA ILE A 145 9.81 -5.06 -3.45
C ILE A 145 10.25 -3.60 -3.63
N ALA A 146 9.32 -2.66 -3.78
CA ALA A 146 9.64 -1.23 -3.89
C ALA A 146 10.35 -0.69 -2.64
N LEU A 147 9.95 -1.11 -1.43
CA LEU A 147 10.60 -0.72 -0.17
C LEU A 147 12.03 -1.29 -0.03
N ILE A 148 12.29 -2.48 -0.57
CA ILE A 148 13.63 -3.11 -0.50
C ILE A 148 14.57 -2.51 -1.56
N VAL A 149 14.13 -2.50 -2.82
CA VAL A 149 14.98 -2.08 -3.95
C VAL A 149 15.13 -0.56 -3.98
N ASP A 150 14.07 0.17 -3.63
CA ASP A 150 13.98 1.63 -3.69
C ASP A 150 14.41 2.20 -5.06
N ARG A 151 14.03 1.50 -6.12
CA ARG A 151 14.15 1.95 -7.51
C ARG A 151 12.78 1.93 -8.16
N ASP A 152 12.66 2.68 -9.24
CA ASP A 152 11.44 2.70 -10.04
C ASP A 152 11.37 1.43 -10.92
N ILE A 153 10.91 0.32 -10.34
CA ILE A 153 10.90 -1.01 -10.99
C ILE A 153 9.88 -1.07 -12.14
N LEU A 154 8.68 -0.54 -11.91
CA LEU A 154 7.58 -0.52 -12.88
C LEU A 154 7.51 0.78 -13.69
N GLY A 155 8.41 1.74 -13.47
CA GLY A 155 8.39 3.02 -14.18
C GLY A 155 7.24 3.96 -13.76
N LEU A 156 6.63 3.76 -12.59
CA LEU A 156 5.53 4.60 -12.11
C LEU A 156 5.93 6.07 -11.93
N ASN A 157 7.16 6.34 -11.49
CA ASN A 157 7.63 7.72 -11.39
C ASN A 157 7.83 8.33 -12.79
N ALA A 158 8.30 7.53 -13.76
CA ALA A 158 8.39 7.97 -15.14
C ALA A 158 7.00 8.28 -15.75
N LEU A 159 5.99 7.45 -15.48
CA LEU A 159 4.61 7.69 -15.91
C LEU A 159 4.03 8.96 -15.27
N LYS A 160 4.15 9.11 -13.95
CA LYS A 160 3.73 10.31 -13.21
C LYS A 160 4.35 11.57 -13.81
N ASN A 161 5.66 11.56 -14.09
CA ASN A 161 6.36 12.70 -14.66
C ASN A 161 5.89 13.00 -16.10
N ARG A 162 5.55 11.99 -16.90
CA ARG A 162 4.96 12.20 -18.24
C ARG A 162 3.58 12.85 -18.13
N PHE A 163 2.70 12.36 -17.26
CA PHE A 163 1.37 12.96 -17.06
C PHE A 163 1.46 14.42 -16.58
N LEU A 164 2.33 14.70 -15.62
CA LEU A 164 2.56 16.06 -15.12
C LEU A 164 3.13 17.00 -16.21
N ARG A 165 4.02 16.49 -17.07
CA ARG A 165 4.57 17.28 -18.19
C ARG A 165 3.50 17.63 -19.23
N THR A 166 2.64 16.68 -19.57
CA THR A 166 1.50 16.90 -20.48
C THR A 166 0.49 17.88 -19.90
N GLY A 167 0.26 17.86 -18.58
CA GLY A 167 -0.59 18.84 -17.90
C GLY A 167 -0.04 20.27 -17.98
N LYS A 168 1.26 20.44 -17.73
CA LYS A 168 1.94 21.75 -17.84
C LYS A 168 1.97 22.29 -19.27
N SER A 169 2.19 21.44 -20.29
CA SER A 169 2.19 21.89 -21.68
C SER A 169 0.80 22.38 -22.13
N LYS A 170 -0.27 21.73 -21.65
CA LYS A 170 -1.65 22.18 -21.92
C LYS A 170 -1.99 23.51 -21.23
N GLN A 171 -1.41 23.83 -20.07
CA GLN A 171 -1.60 25.13 -19.43
C GLN A 171 -0.88 26.26 -20.19
N LEU A 172 0.36 26.01 -20.65
CA LEU A 172 1.13 26.98 -21.44
C LEU A 172 0.46 27.34 -22.79
N GLN A 173 -0.15 26.37 -23.46
CA GLN A 173 -0.89 26.61 -24.71
C GLN A 173 -2.21 27.36 -24.51
N LYS A 174 -2.74 27.44 -23.28
CA LYS A 174 -3.98 28.18 -22.97
C LYS A 174 -3.74 29.65 -22.60
N GLN A 175 -2.48 30.04 -22.45
CA GLN A 175 -2.05 31.40 -22.08
C GLN A 175 -1.46 32.20 -23.26
N LEU A 176 -1.38 31.59 -24.45
CA LEU A 176 -1.04 32.22 -25.73
C LEU A 176 -2.31 32.39 -26.56
#